data_AF-A0A372Q3D2-F1
#
_entry.id   AF-A0A372Q3D2-F1
#
_cell.length_a   1.000
_cell.length_b   1.000
_cell.length_c   1.000
_cell.angle_alpha   90.00
_cell.angle_beta   90.00
_cell.angle_gamma   90.00
#
_symmetry.space_group_name_H-M   'P 1'
#
loop_
_entity.id
_entity.type
_entity.pdbx_description
1 polymer ?
#
loop_
_entity_poly.entity_id
_entity_poly.type
_entity_poly.pdbx_seq_one_letter_code
_entity_poly.pdbx_strand_id
1 'polypeptide(L)'
;MHTSTISDQTVRSGPLVYYNNAGPLVGIPSRNDIVAEFDNGMTVILQQSLSGKQPIHFMPTEVSDDTSEYVNGISSYILRITGTLINGQKAVIKITGIKPFFDVEVPEEMPLSTFKTRLINILSNTLKGTLKFGIENISAFPLQGYYTEKKSYIRVITWNQFDRYNALKAVREVGIRTASDDLTPIYYYRKVAREKRLPLSSWATLSNYFHEYIQGGTYLFQVSVNNYNPTSEDDYNNPLFSSVLSRD
;
A
#
# COMPACT_ATOMS: atom_id res chain seq x y z
N MET A 1 23.93 13.22 -41.84
CA MET A 1 24.87 12.36 -41.10
C MET A 1 24.03 11.41 -40.26
N HIS A 2 23.88 10.18 -40.73
CA HIS A 2 23.15 9.12 -40.03
C HIS A 2 24.16 8.38 -39.15
N THR A 3 24.04 8.47 -37.83
CA THR A 3 24.76 7.61 -36.90
C THR A 3 24.01 6.28 -36.81
N SER A 4 24.61 5.23 -37.37
CA SER A 4 24.13 3.85 -37.24
C SER A 4 24.41 3.34 -35.82
N THR A 5 23.36 3.04 -35.06
CA THR A 5 23.46 2.18 -33.88
C THR A 5 23.12 0.76 -34.31
N ILE A 6 24.10 0.06 -34.88
CA ILE A 6 24.02 -1.40 -35.02
C ILE A 6 24.53 -1.96 -33.70
N SER A 7 23.60 -2.36 -32.84
CA SER A 7 23.91 -3.31 -31.77
C SER A 7 24.27 -4.62 -32.44
N ASP A 8 25.53 -5.04 -32.29
CA ASP A 8 26.05 -6.29 -32.81
C ASP A 8 25.43 -7.45 -32.01
N GLN A 9 24.19 -7.80 -32.33
CA GLN A 9 23.58 -9.05 -31.88
C GLN A 9 24.15 -10.18 -32.73
N THR A 10 25.38 -10.57 -32.41
CA THR A 10 25.88 -11.87 -32.83
C THR A 10 24.90 -12.91 -32.28
N VAL A 11 24.26 -13.67 -33.18
CA VAL A 11 23.39 -14.80 -32.82
C VAL A 11 24.24 -15.83 -32.10
N ARG A 12 24.32 -15.72 -30.77
CA ARG A 12 24.95 -16.73 -29.93
C ARG A 12 24.02 -17.94 -29.94
N SER A 13 24.38 -18.96 -30.72
CA SER A 13 23.88 -20.32 -30.58
C SER A 13 24.35 -20.90 -29.23
N GLY A 14 23.77 -20.39 -28.14
CA GLY A 14 23.91 -20.95 -26.80
C GLY A 14 22.80 -21.95 -26.50
N PRO A 15 22.99 -22.88 -25.54
CA PRO A 15 21.92 -23.75 -25.11
C PRO A 15 20.72 -22.93 -24.62
N LEU A 16 19.51 -23.31 -25.04
CA LEU A 16 18.27 -22.68 -24.59
C LEU A 16 18.06 -23.06 -23.12
N VAL A 17 18.30 -22.12 -22.21
CA VAL A 17 18.14 -22.33 -20.77
C VAL A 17 16.73 -21.96 -20.36
N TYR A 18 15.94 -22.95 -19.95
CA TYR A 18 14.60 -22.74 -19.38
C TYR A 18 14.71 -22.53 -17.86
N TYR A 19 14.08 -21.47 -17.36
CA TYR A 19 13.93 -21.26 -15.92
C TYR A 19 12.88 -22.23 -15.37
N ASN A 20 13.33 -23.20 -14.56
CA ASN A 20 12.50 -24.27 -14.01
C ASN A 20 12.19 -24.08 -12.51
N ASN A 21 12.40 -22.87 -11.96
CA ASN A 21 12.25 -22.53 -10.54
C ASN A 21 13.11 -23.38 -9.56
N ALA A 22 14.07 -24.20 -10.04
CA ALA A 22 14.81 -25.14 -9.19
C ALA A 22 16.15 -24.60 -8.65
N GLY A 23 16.56 -23.39 -9.05
CA GLY A 23 17.79 -22.75 -8.55
C GLY A 23 18.27 -21.60 -9.43
N PRO A 24 19.38 -20.93 -9.04
CA PRO A 24 20.04 -19.92 -9.87
C PRO A 24 20.50 -20.53 -11.20
N LEU A 25 20.30 -19.81 -12.29
CA LEU A 25 20.81 -20.23 -13.59
C LEU A 25 22.32 -19.98 -13.65
N VAL A 26 23.08 -21.04 -13.91
CA VAL A 26 24.54 -20.97 -14.02
C VAL A 26 24.94 -19.93 -15.08
N GLY A 27 25.77 -18.97 -14.70
CA GLY A 27 26.23 -17.88 -15.57
C GLY A 27 25.32 -16.65 -15.63
N ILE A 28 24.17 -16.65 -14.95
CA ILE A 28 23.34 -15.45 -14.77
C ILE A 28 23.63 -14.84 -13.40
N PRO A 29 24.05 -13.56 -13.33
CA PRO A 29 24.31 -12.91 -12.05
C PRO A 29 23.02 -12.84 -11.22
N SER A 30 23.14 -13.08 -9.92
CA SER A 30 22.05 -12.84 -8.99
C SER A 30 21.79 -11.34 -8.85
N ARG A 31 20.63 -10.98 -8.30
CA ARG A 31 20.34 -9.58 -7.97
C ARG A 31 21.41 -8.98 -7.05
N ASN A 32 21.93 -9.75 -6.11
CA ASN A 32 22.96 -9.28 -5.19
C ASN A 32 24.28 -9.02 -5.93
N ASP A 33 24.60 -9.84 -6.93
CA ASP A 33 25.79 -9.63 -7.77
C ASP A 33 25.65 -8.34 -8.58
N ILE A 34 24.49 -8.10 -9.19
CA ILE A 34 24.18 -6.87 -9.93
C ILE A 34 24.25 -5.65 -8.99
N VAL A 35 23.63 -5.72 -7.82
CA VAL A 35 23.67 -4.63 -6.83
C VAL A 35 25.10 -4.34 -6.39
N ALA A 36 25.92 -5.37 -6.14
CA ALA A 36 27.30 -5.19 -5.73
C ALA A 36 28.16 -4.57 -6.84
N GLU A 37 27.93 -4.96 -8.10
CA GLU A 37 28.64 -4.42 -9.27
C GLU A 37 28.32 -2.93 -9.50
N PHE A 38 27.04 -2.55 -9.36
CA PHE A 38 26.54 -1.21 -9.66
C PHE A 38 26.25 -0.35 -8.42
N ASP A 39 26.78 -0.73 -7.25
CA ASP A 39 26.46 -0.09 -5.98
C ASP A 39 26.78 1.42 -5.99
N ASN A 40 27.88 1.82 -6.63
CA ASN A 40 28.36 3.21 -6.69
C ASN A 40 28.42 3.91 -5.31
N GLY A 41 28.61 3.15 -4.22
CA GLY A 41 28.63 3.67 -2.84
C GLY A 41 27.25 3.82 -2.19
N MET A 42 26.17 3.47 -2.89
CA MET A 42 24.79 3.61 -2.39
C MET A 42 24.49 2.71 -1.20
N THR A 43 25.13 1.54 -1.09
CA THR A 43 24.98 0.67 0.08
C THR A 43 25.52 1.33 1.32
N VAL A 44 26.66 2.03 1.24
CA VAL A 44 27.22 2.76 2.40
C VAL A 44 26.28 3.86 2.86
N ILE A 45 25.72 4.63 1.92
CA ILE A 45 24.73 5.68 2.21
C ILE A 45 23.48 5.08 2.85
N LEU A 46 22.96 3.98 2.30
CA LEU A 46 21.80 3.29 2.86
C LEU A 46 22.09 2.80 4.29
N GLN A 47 23.23 2.14 4.54
CA GLN A 47 23.57 1.66 5.89
C GLN A 47 23.71 2.81 6.90
N GLN A 48 24.28 3.94 6.48
CA GLN A 48 24.36 5.14 7.31
C GLN A 48 22.96 5.67 7.66
N SER A 49 22.07 5.76 6.66
CA SER A 49 20.68 6.19 6.89
C SER A 49 19.92 5.23 7.81
N LEU A 50 20.07 3.91 7.61
CA LEU A 50 19.46 2.90 8.49
C LEU A 50 19.98 2.99 9.92
N SER A 51 21.30 3.14 10.10
CA SER A 51 21.94 3.26 11.43
C SER A 51 21.52 4.54 12.15
N GLY A 52 21.42 5.64 11.41
CA GLY A 52 21.00 6.94 11.92
C GLY A 52 19.48 7.12 12.01
N LYS A 53 18.69 6.09 11.67
CA LYS A 53 17.22 6.15 11.53
C LYS A 53 16.73 7.33 10.69
N GLN A 54 17.53 7.69 9.69
CA GLN A 54 17.20 8.75 8.74
C GLN A 54 16.15 8.25 7.74
N PRO A 55 15.41 9.17 7.10
CA PRO A 55 14.53 8.81 6.01
C PRO A 55 15.27 8.07 4.88
N ILE A 56 14.59 7.10 4.27
CA ILE A 56 15.13 6.33 3.14
C ILE A 56 14.18 6.38 1.96
N HIS A 57 14.73 6.18 0.77
CA HIS A 57 14.00 6.18 -0.49
C HIS A 57 13.70 4.76 -0.95
N PHE A 58 12.51 4.57 -1.50
CA PHE A 58 12.00 3.29 -1.95
C PHE A 58 11.12 3.46 -3.18
N MET A 59 11.32 2.60 -4.18
CA MET A 59 10.47 2.52 -5.36
C MET A 59 9.53 1.31 -5.24
N PRO A 60 8.21 1.51 -5.12
CA PRO A 60 7.21 0.45 -5.16
C PRO A 60 7.17 -0.24 -6.53
N THR A 61 6.98 -1.56 -6.53
CA THR A 61 6.77 -2.34 -7.77
C THR A 61 5.57 -3.27 -7.69
N GLU A 62 5.15 -3.67 -6.48
CA GLU A 62 4.06 -4.62 -6.27
C GLU A 62 3.32 -4.26 -4.98
N VAL A 63 2.00 -4.41 -4.97
CA VAL A 63 1.13 -4.05 -3.85
C VAL A 63 0.16 -5.19 -3.56
N SER A 64 0.02 -5.55 -2.28
CA SER A 64 -0.92 -6.57 -1.82
C SER A 64 -1.51 -6.20 -0.45
N ASP A 65 -2.74 -6.67 -0.19
CA ASP A 65 -3.37 -6.58 1.13
C ASP A 65 -2.88 -7.74 2.03
N ASP A 66 -2.69 -7.49 3.33
CA ASP A 66 -2.34 -8.50 4.34
C ASP A 66 -3.13 -8.25 5.64
N THR A 67 -3.27 -9.30 6.48
CA THR A 67 -3.90 -9.25 7.82
C THR A 67 -3.06 -9.94 8.89
N SER A 68 -1.76 -10.11 8.66
CA SER A 68 -0.87 -10.87 9.54
C SER A 68 -0.63 -10.22 10.91
N GLU A 69 -0.94 -8.95 11.09
CA GLU A 69 -0.73 -8.21 12.34
C GLU A 69 -1.97 -8.29 13.23
N TYR A 70 -1.77 -8.64 14.50
CA TYR A 70 -2.81 -8.69 15.51
C TYR A 70 -2.55 -7.63 16.57
N VAL A 71 -3.54 -6.77 16.81
CA VAL A 71 -3.53 -5.80 17.90
C VAL A 71 -4.63 -6.22 18.87
N ASN A 72 -4.26 -6.53 20.12
CA ASN A 72 -5.19 -7.02 21.15
C ASN A 72 -6.03 -8.24 20.69
N GLY A 73 -5.43 -9.16 19.93
CA GLY A 73 -6.11 -10.35 19.41
C GLY A 73 -7.04 -10.09 18.22
N ILE A 74 -7.08 -8.87 17.69
CA ILE A 74 -7.85 -8.51 16.50
C ILE A 74 -6.88 -8.30 15.34
N SER A 75 -7.12 -8.99 14.21
CA SER A 75 -6.34 -8.78 13.00
C SER A 75 -6.57 -7.36 12.47
N SER A 76 -5.46 -6.68 12.19
CA SER A 76 -5.42 -5.33 11.61
C SER A 76 -5.07 -5.41 10.14
N TYR A 77 -5.64 -4.50 9.36
CA TYR A 77 -5.28 -4.36 7.96
C TYR A 77 -3.84 -3.85 7.83
N ILE A 78 -3.05 -4.53 6.97
CA ILE A 78 -1.72 -4.09 6.56
C ILE A 78 -1.72 -3.92 5.05
N LEU A 79 -1.17 -2.82 4.58
CA LEU A 79 -0.81 -2.67 3.18
C LEU A 79 0.64 -3.12 2.98
N ARG A 80 0.85 -4.20 2.24
CA ARG A 80 2.17 -4.74 1.93
C ARG A 80 2.61 -4.27 0.55
N ILE A 81 3.77 -3.61 0.48
CA ILE A 81 4.35 -3.13 -0.76
C ILE A 81 5.72 -3.77 -0.96
N THR A 82 5.95 -4.45 -2.08
CA THR A 82 7.29 -4.90 -2.49
C THR A 82 7.89 -3.87 -3.44
N GLY A 83 9.19 -3.67 -3.36
CA GLY A 83 9.89 -2.74 -4.23
C GLY A 83 11.40 -2.80 -4.07
N THR A 84 12.05 -1.70 -4.42
CA THR A 84 13.51 -1.59 -4.40
C THR A 84 13.96 -0.39 -3.58
N LEU A 85 15.06 -0.55 -2.84
CA LEU A 85 15.76 0.55 -2.18
C LEU A 85 16.66 1.26 -3.17
N ILE A 86 17.20 2.40 -2.75
CA ILE A 86 18.05 3.24 -3.60
C ILE A 86 19.32 2.57 -4.12
N ASN A 87 19.82 1.54 -3.43
CA ASN A 87 20.94 0.71 -3.87
C ASN A 87 20.51 -0.50 -4.72
N GLY A 88 19.23 -0.59 -5.10
CA GLY A 88 18.67 -1.68 -5.89
C GLY A 88 18.36 -2.96 -5.10
N GLN A 89 18.59 -3.03 -3.79
CA GLN A 89 18.18 -4.19 -2.99
C GLN A 89 16.66 -4.31 -2.87
N LYS A 90 16.17 -5.55 -2.70
CA LYS A 90 14.74 -5.81 -2.53
C LYS A 90 14.30 -5.33 -1.15
N ALA A 91 13.14 -4.69 -1.08
CA ALA A 91 12.50 -4.38 0.18
C ALA A 91 11.00 -4.74 0.14
N VAL A 92 10.50 -5.13 1.32
CA VAL A 92 9.10 -5.35 1.61
C VAL A 92 8.71 -4.35 2.69
N ILE A 93 7.70 -3.54 2.43
CA ILE A 93 7.19 -2.52 3.35
C ILE A 93 5.83 -2.98 3.85
N LYS A 94 5.67 -3.13 5.16
CA LYS A 94 4.39 -3.31 5.85
C LYS A 94 3.92 -1.97 6.38
N ILE A 95 2.89 -1.41 5.76
CA ILE A 95 2.28 -0.14 6.17
C ILE A 95 1.12 -0.43 7.13
N THR A 96 1.23 0.10 8.35
CA THR A 96 0.27 -0.13 9.45
C THR A 96 -0.50 1.14 9.81
N GLY A 97 -1.46 1.03 10.74
CA GLY A 97 -2.26 2.17 11.21
C GLY A 97 -3.37 2.60 10.24
N ILE A 98 -3.73 1.73 9.30
CA ILE A 98 -4.83 1.93 8.36
C ILE A 98 -6.07 1.25 8.92
N LYS A 99 -7.17 2.01 9.07
CA LYS A 99 -8.46 1.47 9.47
C LYS A 99 -9.38 1.40 8.25
N PRO A 100 -9.78 0.20 7.80
CA PRO A 100 -10.73 0.06 6.70
C PRO A 100 -12.08 0.71 7.04
N PHE A 101 -12.73 1.30 6.03
CA PHE A 101 -14.01 1.97 6.25
C PHE A 101 -14.91 1.95 5.01
N PHE A 102 -16.19 2.20 5.22
CA PHE A 102 -17.16 2.54 4.19
C PHE A 102 -18.20 3.52 4.74
N ASP A 103 -18.84 4.25 3.83
CA ASP A 103 -19.77 5.30 4.21
C ASP A 103 -21.21 4.89 3.82
N VAL A 104 -22.15 5.14 4.73
CA VAL A 104 -23.56 4.77 4.62
C VAL A 104 -24.38 6.06 4.49
N GLU A 105 -25.26 6.14 3.49
CA GLU A 105 -26.14 7.31 3.33
C GLU A 105 -27.23 7.30 4.40
N VAL A 106 -27.45 8.46 5.05
CA VAL A 106 -28.53 8.62 6.02
C VAL A 106 -29.81 9.00 5.26
N PRO A 107 -30.91 8.24 5.39
CA PRO A 107 -32.18 8.58 4.74
C PRO A 107 -32.73 9.92 5.23
N GLU A 108 -33.27 10.73 4.32
CA GLU A 108 -33.82 12.06 4.64
C GLU A 108 -35.07 11.95 5.52
N GLU A 109 -35.84 10.87 5.37
CA GLU A 109 -37.08 10.63 6.10
C GLU A 109 -36.85 10.03 7.50
N MET A 110 -35.60 9.77 7.89
CA MET A 110 -35.27 9.11 9.16
C MET A 110 -34.33 9.98 10.02
N PRO A 111 -34.67 10.23 11.30
CA PRO A 111 -33.75 10.89 12.21
C PRO A 111 -32.42 10.14 12.33
N LEU A 112 -31.31 10.89 12.33
CA LEU A 112 -29.95 10.36 12.39
C LEU A 112 -29.74 9.38 13.56
N SER A 113 -30.28 9.70 14.74
CA SER A 113 -30.19 8.85 15.93
C SER A 113 -30.86 7.49 15.74
N THR A 114 -32.08 7.48 15.20
CA THR A 114 -32.85 6.26 14.90
C THR A 114 -32.13 5.41 13.86
N PHE A 115 -31.63 6.03 12.79
CA PHE A 115 -30.88 5.33 11.76
C PHE A 115 -29.57 4.76 12.31
N LYS A 116 -28.84 5.52 13.14
CA LYS A 116 -27.60 5.07 13.79
C LYS A 116 -27.84 3.85 14.69
N THR A 117 -28.91 3.83 15.49
CA THR A 117 -29.27 2.67 16.31
C THR A 117 -29.55 1.44 15.45
N ARG A 118 -30.32 1.61 14.36
CA ARG A 118 -30.60 0.52 13.41
C ARG A 118 -29.31 -0.02 12.79
N LEU A 119 -28.41 0.85 12.36
CA LEU A 119 -27.12 0.48 11.77
C LEU A 119 -26.23 -0.28 12.78
N ILE A 120 -26.14 0.21 14.02
CA ILE A 120 -25.38 -0.46 15.10
C ILE A 120 -25.90 -1.88 15.34
N ASN A 121 -27.22 -2.08 15.33
CA ASN A 121 -27.80 -3.40 15.54
C ASN A 121 -27.43 -4.38 14.42
N ILE A 122 -27.49 -3.93 13.15
CA ILE A 122 -27.07 -4.75 11.99
C ILE A 122 -25.59 -5.14 12.14
N LEU A 123 -24.72 -4.15 12.35
CA LEU A 123 -23.28 -4.36 12.43
C LEU A 123 -22.88 -5.25 13.61
N SER A 124 -23.48 -5.05 14.78
CA SER A 124 -23.18 -5.84 15.99
C SER A 124 -23.56 -7.30 15.82
N ASN A 125 -24.70 -7.57 15.16
CA ASN A 125 -25.13 -8.93 14.85
C ASN A 125 -24.20 -9.59 13.83
N THR A 126 -23.80 -8.87 12.78
CA THR A 126 -22.91 -9.39 11.74
C THR A 126 -21.48 -9.66 12.26
N LEU A 127 -20.92 -8.72 13.02
CA LEU A 127 -19.52 -8.78 13.47
C LEU A 127 -19.34 -9.48 14.82
N LYS A 128 -20.45 -9.86 15.48
CA LYS A 128 -20.48 -10.51 16.80
C LYS A 128 -19.90 -9.62 17.90
N GLY A 129 -20.34 -8.37 17.94
CA GLY A 129 -19.99 -7.41 19.00
C GLY A 129 -19.79 -5.97 18.51
N THR A 130 -19.92 -5.03 19.44
CA THR A 130 -19.79 -3.58 19.19
C THR A 130 -18.34 -3.09 19.14
N LEU A 131 -17.39 -3.85 19.71
CA LEU A 131 -15.97 -3.47 19.76
C LEU A 131 -15.23 -3.65 18.42
N LYS A 132 -15.86 -4.32 17.45
CA LYS A 132 -15.24 -4.62 16.14
C LYS A 132 -15.37 -3.51 15.12
N PHE A 133 -16.13 -2.46 15.43
CA PHE A 133 -16.32 -1.35 14.53
C PHE A 133 -16.44 -0.02 15.28
N GLY A 134 -15.99 1.05 14.62
CA GLY A 134 -16.24 2.43 15.00
C GLY A 134 -17.29 3.05 14.08
N ILE A 135 -17.94 4.10 14.56
CA ILE A 135 -18.89 4.87 13.75
C ILE A 135 -18.60 6.36 13.90
N GLU A 136 -18.52 7.07 12.78
CA GLU A 136 -18.35 8.52 12.72
C GLU A 136 -19.46 9.15 11.87
N ASN A 137 -19.99 10.29 12.29
CA ASN A 137 -20.93 11.07 11.47
C ASN A 137 -20.13 12.02 10.58
N ILE A 138 -20.42 12.03 9.29
CA ILE A 138 -19.72 12.87 8.31
C ILE A 138 -20.71 13.52 7.35
N SER A 139 -20.28 14.57 6.66
CA SER A 139 -21.05 15.22 5.59
C SER A 139 -20.22 15.31 4.32
N ALA A 140 -20.77 14.83 3.20
CA ALA A 140 -20.07 14.74 1.93
C ALA A 140 -21.02 14.97 0.74
N PHE A 141 -20.46 15.30 -0.42
CA PHE A 141 -21.24 15.37 -1.65
C PHE A 141 -21.46 13.96 -2.21
N PRO A 142 -22.70 13.59 -2.58
CA PRO A 142 -22.95 12.34 -3.28
C PRO A 142 -22.19 12.29 -4.61
N LEU A 143 -21.73 11.09 -4.99
CA LEU A 143 -21.07 10.89 -6.28
C LEU A 143 -22.04 11.02 -7.47
N GLN A 144 -23.29 10.59 -7.27
CA GLN A 144 -24.31 10.57 -8.31
C GLN A 144 -25.28 11.73 -8.14
N GLY A 145 -25.44 12.53 -9.19
CA GLY A 145 -26.32 13.70 -9.20
C GLY A 145 -25.58 15.00 -8.86
N TYR A 146 -26.21 16.12 -9.18
CA TYR A 146 -25.69 17.45 -8.85
C TYR A 146 -26.34 17.93 -7.57
N TYR A 147 -25.52 18.21 -6.55
CA TYR A 147 -25.97 18.74 -5.26
C TYR A 147 -25.17 19.98 -4.91
N THR A 148 -25.87 21.03 -4.49
CA THR A 148 -25.27 22.25 -3.96
C THR A 148 -24.90 22.12 -2.48
N GLU A 149 -25.49 21.14 -1.80
CA GLU A 149 -25.30 20.89 -0.37
C GLU A 149 -24.76 19.48 -0.10
N LYS A 150 -24.03 19.34 1.02
CA LYS A 150 -23.52 18.05 1.47
C LYS A 150 -24.63 17.23 2.12
N LYS A 151 -24.70 15.96 1.80
CA LYS A 151 -25.57 15.00 2.48
C LYS A 151 -24.92 14.43 3.74
N SER A 152 -25.76 13.97 4.66
CA SER A 152 -25.33 13.27 5.87
C SER A 152 -24.99 11.82 5.57
N TYR A 153 -23.84 11.37 6.05
CA TYR A 153 -23.37 9.99 5.97
C TYR A 153 -22.92 9.51 7.35
N ILE A 154 -22.96 8.20 7.53
CA ILE A 154 -22.34 7.51 8.65
C ILE A 154 -21.17 6.68 8.13
N ARG A 155 -19.96 7.01 8.57
CA ARG A 155 -18.76 6.24 8.30
C ARG A 155 -18.66 5.08 9.27
N VAL A 156 -18.60 3.87 8.74
CA VAL A 156 -18.35 2.63 9.48
C VAL A 156 -16.88 2.26 9.32
N ILE A 157 -16.17 2.16 10.43
CA ILE A 157 -14.73 1.87 10.50
C ILE A 157 -14.57 0.47 11.09
N THR A 158 -13.73 -0.38 10.49
CA THR A 158 -13.41 -1.72 11.01
C THR A 158 -11.91 -1.87 11.23
N TRP A 159 -11.50 -2.98 11.84
CA TRP A 159 -10.09 -3.29 12.09
C TRP A 159 -9.37 -3.90 10.88
N ASN A 160 -10.08 -4.71 10.10
CA ASN A 160 -9.58 -5.35 8.89
C ASN A 160 -10.60 -5.30 7.74
N GLN A 161 -10.12 -5.63 6.54
CA GLN A 161 -10.87 -5.61 5.29
C GLN A 161 -11.93 -6.71 5.18
N PHE A 162 -11.79 -7.82 5.91
CA PHE A 162 -12.79 -8.89 5.93
C PHE A 162 -14.02 -8.50 6.76
N ASP A 163 -13.81 -7.92 7.95
CA ASP A 163 -14.88 -7.36 8.76
C ASP A 163 -15.59 -6.23 8.02
N ARG A 164 -14.82 -5.38 7.32
CA ARG A 164 -15.39 -4.36 6.44
C ARG A 164 -16.30 -4.97 5.38
N TYR A 165 -15.82 -6.00 4.68
CA TYR A 165 -16.58 -6.70 3.65
C TYR A 165 -17.87 -7.30 4.20
N ASN A 166 -17.80 -8.02 5.32
CA ASN A 166 -18.97 -8.63 5.96
C ASN A 166 -20.00 -7.58 6.39
N ALA A 167 -19.53 -6.48 7.00
CA ALA A 167 -20.37 -5.36 7.40
C ALA A 167 -21.05 -4.67 6.20
N LEU A 168 -20.27 -4.34 5.16
CA LEU A 168 -20.78 -3.71 3.94
C LEU A 168 -21.83 -4.59 3.25
N LYS A 169 -21.56 -5.90 3.15
CA LYS A 169 -22.48 -6.87 2.59
C LYS A 169 -23.80 -6.90 3.36
N ALA A 170 -23.75 -7.04 4.69
CA ALA A 170 -24.95 -7.09 5.52
C ALA A 170 -25.79 -5.79 5.44
N VAL A 171 -25.14 -4.63 5.41
CA VAL A 171 -25.82 -3.33 5.25
C VAL A 171 -26.54 -3.26 3.90
N ARG A 172 -25.92 -3.74 2.82
CA ARG A 172 -26.54 -3.75 1.49
C ARG A 172 -27.67 -4.77 1.36
N GLU A 173 -27.55 -5.92 2.00
CA GLU A 173 -28.60 -6.97 1.99
C GLU A 173 -29.92 -6.47 2.60
N VAL A 174 -29.86 -5.54 3.55
CA VAL A 174 -31.07 -4.92 4.13
C VAL A 174 -31.54 -3.67 3.37
N GLY A 175 -31.01 -3.42 2.18
CA GLY A 175 -31.44 -2.33 1.28
C GLY A 175 -30.93 -0.93 1.66
N ILE A 176 -29.95 -0.82 2.56
CA ILE A 176 -29.38 0.47 2.94
C ILE A 176 -28.37 0.93 1.88
N ARG A 177 -28.46 2.21 1.49
CA ARG A 177 -27.56 2.83 0.51
C ARG A 177 -26.19 3.10 1.11
N THR A 178 -25.15 2.83 0.32
CA THR A 178 -23.74 3.00 0.70
C THR A 178 -23.01 3.77 -0.38
N ALA A 179 -22.01 4.57 0.01
CA ALA A 179 -21.10 5.26 -0.92
C ALA A 179 -19.88 4.40 -1.26
N SER A 180 -19.97 3.08 -1.11
CA SER A 180 -18.93 2.12 -1.47
C SER A 180 -19.56 0.87 -2.05
N ASP A 181 -19.06 0.42 -3.20
CA ASP A 181 -19.57 -0.72 -3.95
C ASP A 181 -18.56 -1.86 -4.13
N ASP A 182 -17.41 -1.75 -3.49
CA ASP A 182 -16.32 -2.71 -3.50
C ASP A 182 -16.59 -3.89 -2.56
N LEU A 183 -17.37 -4.85 -3.08
CA LEU A 183 -17.69 -6.12 -2.41
C LEU A 183 -16.57 -7.16 -2.49
N THR A 184 -15.32 -6.74 -2.57
CA THR A 184 -14.15 -7.63 -2.62
C THR A 184 -13.14 -7.24 -1.54
N PRO A 185 -12.74 -8.16 -0.65
CA PRO A 185 -11.76 -7.85 0.39
C PRO A 185 -10.31 -7.77 -0.13
N ILE A 186 -10.01 -8.31 -1.32
CA ILE A 186 -8.63 -8.55 -1.82
C ILE A 186 -7.99 -7.39 -2.60
N TYR A 187 -8.71 -6.29 -2.81
CA TYR A 187 -8.22 -5.12 -3.57
C TYR A 187 -8.49 -3.80 -2.81
N TYR A 188 -8.51 -3.86 -1.48
CA TYR A 188 -8.83 -2.71 -0.65
C TYR A 188 -7.73 -1.64 -0.70
N TYR A 189 -6.49 -2.04 -1.00
CA TYR A 189 -5.35 -1.12 -1.15
C TYR A 189 -5.62 0.05 -2.09
N ARG A 190 -6.46 -0.10 -3.12
CA ARG A 190 -6.78 0.99 -4.06
C ARG A 190 -7.49 2.14 -3.37
N LYS A 191 -8.45 1.81 -2.50
CA LYS A 191 -9.14 2.81 -1.68
C LYS A 191 -8.16 3.43 -0.70
N VAL A 192 -7.34 2.63 -0.02
CA VAL A 192 -6.34 3.13 0.92
C VAL A 192 -5.40 4.13 0.23
N ALA A 193 -4.81 3.76 -0.90
CA ALA A 193 -3.87 4.61 -1.62
C ALA A 193 -4.50 5.92 -2.08
N ARG A 194 -5.76 5.89 -2.55
CA ARG A 194 -6.49 7.12 -2.91
C ARG A 194 -6.75 8.02 -1.70
N GLU A 195 -7.30 7.46 -0.63
CA GLU A 195 -7.70 8.21 0.57
C GLU A 195 -6.49 8.78 1.33
N LYS A 196 -5.37 8.06 1.30
CA LYS A 196 -4.13 8.42 2.00
C LYS A 196 -3.10 9.07 1.09
N ARG A 197 -3.39 9.20 -0.22
CA ARG A 197 -2.47 9.73 -1.25
C ARG A 197 -1.11 9.01 -1.25
N LEU A 198 -1.12 7.69 -1.09
CA LEU A 198 0.12 6.90 -1.02
C LEU A 198 0.71 6.73 -2.43
N PRO A 199 2.01 6.97 -2.63
CA PRO A 199 2.68 6.66 -3.89
C PRO A 199 2.75 5.14 -4.07
N LEU A 200 2.12 4.60 -5.12
CA LEU A 200 2.19 3.16 -5.43
C LEU A 200 3.07 2.84 -6.65
N SER A 201 3.54 3.86 -7.36
CA SER A 201 4.30 3.72 -8.62
C SER A 201 5.30 4.86 -8.83
N SER A 202 5.70 5.52 -7.76
CA SER A 202 6.68 6.60 -7.74
C SER A 202 7.55 6.46 -6.51
N TRP A 203 8.69 7.14 -6.50
CA TRP A 203 9.55 7.16 -5.33
C TRP A 203 8.79 7.65 -4.08
N ALA A 204 9.01 6.90 -3.01
CA ALA A 204 8.46 7.14 -1.69
C ALA A 204 9.58 7.32 -0.68
N THR A 205 9.34 8.21 0.27
CA THR A 205 10.23 8.44 1.41
C THR A 205 9.61 7.78 2.64
N LEU A 206 10.38 6.87 3.25
CA LEU A 206 10.03 6.21 4.51
C LEU A 206 10.78 6.89 5.65
N SER A 207 10.06 7.25 6.70
CA SER A 207 10.64 7.76 7.94
C SER A 207 10.11 6.98 9.15
N ASN A 208 10.78 7.11 10.30
CA ASN A 208 10.35 6.51 11.57
C ASN A 208 9.85 5.05 11.42
N TYR A 209 10.66 4.24 10.74
CA TYR A 209 10.39 2.85 10.42
C TYR A 209 11.15 1.92 11.38
N PHE A 210 10.62 0.71 11.51
CA PHE A 210 11.38 -0.44 11.99
C PHE A 210 11.87 -1.23 10.77
N HIS A 211 13.05 -1.83 10.88
CA HIS A 211 13.57 -2.66 9.80
C HIS A 211 14.28 -3.88 10.35
N GLU A 212 14.24 -4.95 9.57
CA GLU A 212 15.02 -6.16 9.76
C GLU A 212 15.54 -6.63 8.39
N TYR A 213 16.66 -7.34 8.40
CA TYR A 213 17.20 -7.98 7.21
C TYR A 213 16.80 -9.46 7.21
N ILE A 214 16.01 -9.86 6.22
CA ILE A 214 15.49 -11.22 6.10
C ILE A 214 16.27 -12.03 5.05
N GLN A 215 16.07 -13.35 5.05
CA GLN A 215 16.77 -14.26 4.15
C GLN A 215 16.60 -13.86 2.67
N GLY A 216 17.66 -14.05 1.88
CA GLY A 216 17.61 -13.81 0.43
C GLY A 216 17.85 -12.36 0.01
N GLY A 217 18.57 -11.56 0.80
CA GLY A 217 18.96 -10.20 0.39
C GLY A 217 17.83 -9.19 0.42
N THR A 218 16.83 -9.41 1.28
CA THR A 218 15.62 -8.58 1.32
C THR A 218 15.53 -7.87 2.66
N TYR A 219 15.22 -6.58 2.62
CA TYR A 219 14.83 -5.84 3.82
C TYR A 219 13.33 -5.95 4.06
N LEU A 220 12.93 -6.17 5.31
CA LEU A 220 11.56 -5.97 5.75
C LEU A 220 11.48 -4.69 6.57
N PHE A 221 10.59 -3.80 6.19
CA PHE A 221 10.28 -2.58 6.91
C PHE A 221 8.85 -2.62 7.44
N GLN A 222 8.65 -2.08 8.64
CA GLN A 222 7.34 -1.78 9.19
C GLN A 222 7.25 -0.27 9.44
N VAL A 223 6.21 0.36 8.91
CA VAL A 223 6.05 1.82 8.92
C VAL A 223 4.58 2.18 9.14
N SER A 224 4.32 3.26 9.87
CA SER A 224 2.96 3.82 9.95
C SER A 224 2.58 4.46 8.62
N VAL A 225 1.30 4.42 8.25
CA VAL A 225 0.77 5.10 7.05
C VAL A 225 1.13 6.57 6.96
N ASN A 226 1.30 7.26 8.09
CA ASN A 226 1.66 8.68 8.11
C ASN A 226 3.16 8.93 7.81
N ASN A 227 3.99 7.89 7.87
CA ASN A 227 5.44 8.00 7.63
C ASN A 227 5.86 7.38 6.29
N TYR A 228 4.89 7.09 5.42
CA TYR A 228 5.09 6.66 4.04
C TYR A 228 4.55 7.75 3.11
N ASN A 229 5.44 8.57 2.56
CA ASN A 229 5.06 9.79 1.85
C ASN A 229 5.66 9.81 0.44
N PRO A 230 5.05 10.54 -0.51
CA PRO A 230 5.71 10.88 -1.76
C PRO A 230 7.06 11.55 -1.49
N THR A 231 8.07 11.20 -2.27
CA THR A 231 9.36 11.91 -2.24
C THR A 231 9.16 13.36 -2.70
N SER A 232 9.84 14.30 -2.02
CA SER A 232 9.68 15.73 -2.30
C SER A 232 10.36 16.12 -3.62
N GLU A 233 9.89 17.19 -4.28
CA GLU A 233 10.54 17.72 -5.49
C GLU A 233 11.98 18.17 -5.23
N ASP A 234 12.28 18.64 -4.01
CA ASP A 234 13.63 19.04 -3.61
C ASP A 234 14.60 17.84 -3.56
N ASP A 235 14.11 16.66 -3.18
CA ASP A 235 14.92 15.43 -3.14
C ASP A 235 15.30 14.94 -4.55
N TYR A 236 14.46 15.18 -5.57
CA TYR A 236 14.80 14.89 -6.97
C TYR A 236 15.99 15.73 -7.46
N ASN A 237 16.22 16.91 -6.88
CA ASN A 237 17.31 17.81 -7.23
C ASN A 237 18.59 17.54 -6.41
N ASN A 238 18.55 16.63 -5.43
CA ASN A 238 19.73 16.31 -4.63
C ASN A 238 20.76 15.56 -5.50
N PRO A 239 22.01 16.05 -5.68
CA PRO A 239 22.99 15.41 -6.54
C PRO A 239 23.34 13.97 -6.14
N LEU A 240 23.16 13.59 -4.87
CA LEU A 240 23.36 12.21 -4.39
C LEU A 240 22.25 11.24 -4.81
N PHE A 241 21.06 11.75 -5.10
CA PHE A 241 19.88 10.94 -5.37
C PHE A 241 19.33 11.16 -6.78
N SER A 242 19.50 12.35 -7.36
CA SER A 242 19.07 12.73 -8.70
C SER A 242 19.54 11.75 -9.78
N SER A 243 20.77 11.22 -9.71
CA SER A 243 21.26 10.25 -10.70
C SER A 243 20.56 8.89 -10.64
N VAL A 244 19.98 8.55 -9.49
CA VAL A 244 19.20 7.30 -9.28
C VAL A 244 17.71 7.54 -9.52
N LEU A 245 17.19 8.70 -9.10
CA LEU A 245 15.78 9.08 -9.23
C LEU A 245 15.39 9.53 -10.65
N SER A 246 16.35 9.98 -11.48
CA SER A 246 16.10 10.49 -12.85
C SER A 246 16.23 9.44 -13.97
N ARG A 247 16.59 8.20 -13.64
CA ARG A 247 16.82 7.13 -14.63
C ARG A 247 15.56 6.35 -15.03
N ASP A 248 14.39 6.70 -14.49
CA ASP A 248 13.09 6.11 -14.82
C ASP A 248 12.25 7.02 -15.71
#